data_AF-A0A2N6B6X3-F1
#
_entry.id   AF-A0A2N6B6X3-F1
#
_cell.length_a   1.000
_cell.length_b   1.000
_cell.length_c   1.000
_cell.angle_alpha   90.00
_cell.angle_beta   90.00
_cell.angle_gamma   90.00
#
_symmetry.space_group_name_H-M   'P 1'
#
loop_
_entity.id
_entity.type
_entity.pdbx_description
1 polymer ?
#
loop_
_entity_poly.entity_id
_entity_poly.type
_entity_poly.pdbx_seq_one_letter_code
_entity_poly.pdbx_strand_id
1 'polypeptide(L)'
;MNPAAVGVGRKDIVKGIKLLKDIEKDSGLPFISSNITMAVGSTHPFPSLRRVKWGENEVAIFSLTRSMPNFDATLGINVLDPVDTAKKVVDLTKDADMVICLSDLGFKDDHALAREVKGINIIIGMGEGQRILSSPSRVEETLILRCADRGRQLGVLDLPPNMAGKGWPLAVEASKVVNLRERLNTITRRIASIEARGESSKGRAEIAKLQKLAAPLEESIREISKNGGGYNHSITVLSSQTKDDLYVEETLKDLGPDPAKNRQKLPQKRVSRPIRPPTPQQARRSSASSTKASALPDGEPYNTGAMSCRRCHTDAYRSWIRTGHSRASLNLSNEQKRDPNCLSCHATKLSFIKGGAIENLVGCEACHGKGSKHNAADGNIKRKVAEVVCASCHKGYHENSSFDFDKDYEAIRCDRAE
;
A
#
# COMPACT_ATOMS: atom_id res chain seq x y z
N MET A 1 -0.57 -7.33 20.45
CA MET A 1 -1.02 -8.22 19.36
C MET A 1 -0.46 -9.61 19.63
N ASN A 2 -1.21 -10.68 19.34
CA ASN A 2 -0.74 -12.07 19.46
C ASN A 2 -0.60 -12.68 18.05
N PRO A 3 0.46 -12.33 17.29
CA PRO A 3 0.60 -12.77 15.91
C PRO A 3 0.79 -14.28 15.84
N ALA A 4 0.30 -14.91 14.77
CA ALA A 4 0.55 -16.33 14.53
C ALA A 4 2.01 -16.61 14.15
N ALA A 5 2.66 -15.69 13.42
CA ALA A 5 4.05 -15.76 13.00
C ALA A 5 4.59 -14.36 12.75
N VAL A 6 5.91 -14.18 12.92
CA VAL A 6 6.64 -12.97 12.55
C VAL A 6 7.81 -13.36 11.65
N GLY A 7 7.75 -12.99 10.37
CA GLY A 7 8.85 -13.26 9.44
C GLY A 7 10.03 -12.36 9.74
N VAL A 8 11.22 -12.95 9.91
CA VAL A 8 12.46 -12.17 10.13
C VAL A 8 12.87 -11.48 8.82
N GLY A 9 12.85 -10.16 8.81
CA GLY A 9 13.25 -9.32 7.69
C GLY A 9 14.66 -8.75 7.84
N ARG A 10 15.11 -8.00 6.83
CA ARG A 10 16.48 -7.47 6.82
C ARG A 10 16.72 -6.42 7.88
N LYS A 11 15.72 -5.57 8.11
CA LYS A 11 15.77 -4.49 9.10
C LYS A 11 15.80 -5.00 10.54
N ASP A 12 15.24 -6.19 10.79
CA ASP A 12 15.15 -6.74 12.15
C ASP A 12 16.55 -7.16 12.65
N ILE A 13 17.35 -7.79 11.79
CA ILE A 13 18.64 -8.34 12.21
C ILE A 13 19.83 -7.39 12.05
N VAL A 14 19.59 -6.09 11.79
CA VAL A 14 20.68 -5.10 11.64
C VAL A 14 21.59 -5.04 12.87
N LYS A 15 21.06 -5.41 14.05
CA LYS A 15 21.80 -5.50 15.32
C LYS A 15 22.22 -6.94 15.69
N GLY A 16 22.10 -7.88 14.76
CA GLY A 16 22.45 -9.29 14.92
C GLY A 16 21.32 -10.17 15.44
N ILE A 17 21.46 -11.49 15.23
CA ILE A 17 20.47 -12.51 15.59
C ILE A 17 20.21 -12.55 17.10
N LYS A 18 21.25 -12.30 17.91
CA LYS A 18 21.13 -12.35 19.37
C LYS A 18 20.07 -11.39 19.91
N LEU A 19 20.00 -10.16 19.39
CA LEU A 19 19.00 -9.19 19.83
C LEU A 19 17.58 -9.72 19.58
N LEU A 20 17.32 -10.30 18.40
CA LEU A 20 16.01 -10.90 18.11
C LEU A 20 15.70 -12.10 19.01
N LYS A 21 16.70 -12.91 19.36
CA LYS A 21 16.54 -14.01 20.31
C LYS A 21 16.19 -13.54 21.72
N ASP A 22 16.80 -12.44 22.16
CA ASP A 22 16.48 -11.84 23.45
C ASP A 22 15.03 -11.30 23.43
N ILE A 23 14.62 -10.62 22.35
CA ILE A 23 13.23 -10.18 22.15
C ILE A 23 12.26 -11.37 22.10
N GLU A 24 12.58 -12.44 21.37
CA GLU A 24 11.77 -13.66 21.29
C GLU A 24 11.50 -14.23 22.69
N LYS A 25 12.55 -14.30 23.52
CA LYS A 25 12.47 -14.81 24.90
C LYS A 25 11.62 -13.92 25.80
N ASP A 26 11.79 -12.61 25.70
CA ASP A 26 11.13 -11.65 26.61
C ASP A 26 9.66 -11.38 26.23
N SER A 27 9.34 -11.40 24.94
CA SER A 27 8.01 -11.06 24.42
C SER A 27 7.16 -12.27 24.03
N GLY A 28 7.78 -13.44 23.81
CA GLY A 28 7.11 -14.62 23.27
C GLY A 28 6.73 -14.50 21.79
N LEU A 29 7.28 -13.51 21.07
CA LEU A 29 6.97 -13.32 19.65
C LEU A 29 7.43 -14.51 18.80
N PRO A 30 6.56 -15.06 17.94
CA PRO A 30 6.85 -16.26 17.16
C PRO A 30 7.67 -15.96 15.89
N PHE A 31 8.95 -15.67 16.05
CA PHE A 31 9.83 -15.42 14.90
C PHE A 31 10.04 -16.69 14.07
N ILE A 32 10.00 -16.55 12.75
CA ILE A 32 10.30 -17.62 11.79
C ILE A 32 11.28 -17.12 10.72
N SER A 33 12.15 -18.03 10.25
CA SER A 33 13.06 -17.78 9.13
C SER A 33 13.44 -19.08 8.43
N SER A 34 13.05 -19.20 7.16
CA SER A 34 13.28 -20.41 6.38
C SER A 34 14.63 -20.42 5.69
N ASN A 35 15.16 -19.25 5.33
CA ASN A 35 16.39 -19.13 4.53
C ASN A 35 17.58 -18.48 5.28
N ILE A 36 17.50 -18.23 6.59
CA ILE A 36 18.66 -17.81 7.39
C ILE A 36 19.27 -19.03 8.09
N THR A 37 20.58 -19.16 8.02
CA THR A 37 21.38 -20.11 8.81
C THR A 37 22.53 -19.39 9.52
N MET A 38 23.00 -19.95 10.63
CA MET A 38 24.25 -19.51 11.26
C MET A 38 25.43 -19.91 10.37
N ALA A 39 26.41 -19.02 10.20
CA ALA A 39 27.58 -19.28 9.37
C ALA A 39 28.41 -20.47 9.90
N VAL A 40 28.41 -20.65 11.22
CA VAL A 40 29.02 -21.80 11.89
C VAL A 40 27.96 -22.85 12.16
N GLY A 41 28.21 -24.07 11.68
CA GLY A 41 27.35 -25.24 11.89
C GLY A 41 26.08 -25.29 11.03
N SER A 42 25.81 -24.27 10.21
CA SER A 42 24.70 -24.23 9.24
C SER A 42 23.32 -24.50 9.86
N THR A 43 23.13 -24.14 11.13
CA THR A 43 21.87 -24.34 11.86
C THR A 43 20.92 -23.16 11.63
N HIS A 44 19.61 -23.40 11.66
CA HIS A 44 18.62 -22.32 11.59
C HIS A 44 18.48 -21.63 12.96
N PRO A 45 18.60 -20.30 13.05
CA PRO A 45 18.44 -19.58 14.31
C PRO A 45 16.97 -19.49 14.75
N PHE A 46 16.01 -19.59 13.83
CA PHE A 46 14.57 -19.59 14.10
C PHE A 46 13.93 -20.82 13.45
N PRO A 47 12.73 -21.24 13.90
CA PRO A 47 11.97 -22.24 13.18
C PRO A 47 11.79 -21.86 11.70
N SER A 48 12.06 -22.81 10.79
CA SER A 48 11.97 -22.60 9.35
C SER A 48 10.55 -22.65 8.81
N LEU A 49 9.62 -23.23 9.58
CA LEU A 49 8.22 -23.40 9.23
C LEU A 49 7.39 -23.37 10.51
N ARG A 50 6.19 -22.80 10.44
CA ARG A 50 5.19 -22.87 11.50
C ARG A 50 3.86 -23.33 10.92
N ARG A 51 3.22 -24.29 11.57
CA ARG A 51 1.87 -24.76 11.20
C ARG A 51 0.87 -24.22 12.22
N VAL A 52 -0.25 -23.70 11.74
CA VAL A 52 -1.33 -23.16 12.56
C VAL A 52 -2.68 -23.68 12.08
N LYS A 53 -3.64 -23.80 13.00
CA LYS A 53 -5.02 -24.15 12.65
C LYS A 53 -5.84 -22.89 12.36
N TRP A 54 -6.58 -22.92 11.26
CA TRP A 54 -7.56 -21.90 10.92
C TRP A 54 -8.90 -22.57 10.61
N GLY A 55 -9.79 -22.60 11.61
CA GLY A 55 -10.92 -23.53 11.61
C GLY A 55 -10.40 -24.97 11.65
N GLU A 56 -10.88 -25.80 10.73
CA GLU A 56 -10.42 -27.19 10.58
C GLU A 56 -9.15 -27.32 9.73
N ASN A 57 -8.84 -26.28 8.94
CA ASN A 57 -7.75 -26.29 7.98
C ASN A 57 -6.39 -26.07 8.65
N GLU A 58 -5.36 -26.69 8.08
CA GLU A 58 -3.98 -26.49 8.46
C GLU A 58 -3.26 -25.52 7.53
N VAL A 59 -2.70 -24.46 8.11
CA VAL A 59 -1.96 -23.42 7.39
C VAL A 59 -0.48 -23.51 7.73
N ALA A 60 0.33 -23.76 6.71
CA ALA A 60 1.77 -23.69 6.77
C ALA A 60 2.25 -22.26 6.50
N ILE A 61 3.06 -21.71 7.41
CA ILE A 61 3.61 -20.35 7.31
C ILE A 61 5.13 -20.42 7.36
N PHE A 62 5.77 -19.85 6.34
CA PHE A 62 7.22 -19.77 6.23
C PHE A 62 7.64 -18.34 5.87
N SER A 63 8.94 -18.04 5.94
CA SER A 63 9.42 -16.69 5.67
C SER A 63 10.74 -16.65 4.93
N LEU A 64 10.88 -15.65 4.07
CA LEU A 64 12.06 -15.45 3.24
C LEU A 64 12.63 -14.06 3.46
N THR A 65 13.93 -14.02 3.72
CA THR A 65 14.68 -12.79 3.89
C THR A 65 15.57 -12.56 2.68
N ARG A 66 15.71 -11.30 2.24
CA ARG A 66 16.63 -10.96 1.15
C ARG A 66 18.08 -11.22 1.54
N SER A 67 18.84 -11.85 0.65
CA SER A 67 20.28 -12.08 0.82
C SER A 67 21.08 -10.80 0.58
N MET A 68 22.05 -10.53 1.46
CA MET A 68 23.03 -9.45 1.33
C MET A 68 24.39 -9.99 1.77
N PRO A 69 25.09 -10.79 0.95
CA PRO A 69 26.20 -11.65 1.41
C PRO A 69 27.28 -10.92 2.20
N ASN A 70 27.69 -9.73 1.75
CA ASN A 70 28.69 -8.92 2.44
C ASN A 70 28.23 -8.49 3.83
N PHE A 71 26.95 -8.14 3.99
CA PHE A 71 26.38 -7.76 5.27
C PHE A 71 26.09 -8.99 6.15
N ASP A 72 25.59 -10.06 5.55
CA ASP A 72 25.28 -11.33 6.23
C ASP A 72 26.53 -11.92 6.90
N ALA A 73 27.68 -11.85 6.21
CA ALA A 73 28.97 -12.24 6.77
C ALA A 73 29.33 -11.43 8.02
N THR A 74 29.03 -10.12 8.08
CA THR A 74 29.27 -9.30 9.27
C THR A 74 28.41 -9.69 10.47
N LEU A 75 27.28 -10.37 10.22
CA LEU A 75 26.36 -10.85 11.23
C LEU A 75 26.61 -12.31 11.63
N GLY A 76 27.55 -12.99 10.96
CA GLY A 76 27.85 -14.41 11.20
C GLY A 76 26.72 -15.34 10.75
N ILE A 77 26.01 -14.98 9.67
CA ILE A 77 24.92 -15.77 9.11
C ILE A 77 25.12 -15.98 7.61
N ASN A 78 24.41 -16.97 7.06
CA ASN A 78 24.21 -17.13 5.62
C ASN A 78 22.71 -17.01 5.31
N VAL A 79 22.37 -16.21 4.30
CA VAL A 79 21.01 -16.16 3.74
C VAL A 79 20.99 -16.95 2.44
N LEU A 80 20.32 -18.10 2.48
CA LEU A 80 20.18 -19.03 1.36
C LEU A 80 19.31 -18.45 0.25
N ASP A 81 19.46 -19.01 -0.97
CA ASP A 81 18.63 -18.62 -2.11
C ASP A 81 17.14 -18.75 -1.78
N PRO A 82 16.33 -17.69 -1.96
CA PRO A 82 14.94 -17.69 -1.57
C PRO A 82 14.06 -18.60 -2.42
N VAL A 83 14.36 -18.76 -3.72
CA VAL A 83 13.56 -19.60 -4.62
C VAL A 83 13.77 -21.07 -4.30
N ASP A 84 15.02 -21.50 -4.17
CA ASP A 84 15.35 -22.89 -3.81
C ASP A 84 14.85 -23.24 -2.41
N THR A 85 14.93 -22.30 -1.46
CA THR A 85 14.37 -22.50 -0.13
C THR A 85 12.86 -22.65 -0.18
N ALA A 86 12.16 -21.78 -0.93
CA ALA A 86 10.72 -21.86 -1.06
C ALA A 86 10.25 -23.17 -1.70
N LYS A 87 10.95 -23.65 -2.75
CA LYS A 87 10.66 -24.96 -3.37
C LYS A 87 10.74 -26.10 -2.36
N LYS A 88 11.79 -26.12 -1.53
CA LYS A 88 11.96 -27.13 -0.47
C LYS A 88 10.85 -27.05 0.58
N VAL A 89 10.51 -25.83 1.02
CA VAL A 89 9.45 -25.65 2.03
C VAL A 89 8.09 -26.10 1.47
N VAL A 90 7.75 -25.73 0.23
CA VAL A 90 6.49 -26.15 -0.39
C VAL A 90 6.41 -27.67 -0.53
N ASP A 91 7.51 -28.34 -0.87
CA ASP A 91 7.57 -29.80 -0.94
C ASP A 91 7.26 -30.45 0.42
N LEU A 92 7.77 -29.86 1.51
CA LEU A 92 7.53 -30.28 2.89
C LEU A 92 6.12 -29.95 3.41
N THR A 93 5.35 -29.14 2.70
CA THR A 93 4.01 -28.67 3.12
C THR A 93 2.90 -29.10 2.17
N LYS A 94 3.13 -30.13 1.33
CA LYS A 94 2.12 -30.70 0.42
C LYS A 94 0.89 -31.25 1.15
N ASP A 95 1.05 -31.60 2.41
CA ASP A 95 0.00 -32.11 3.28
C ASP A 95 -0.88 -31.00 3.87
N ALA A 96 -0.36 -29.77 3.94
CA ALA A 96 -1.10 -28.60 4.43
C ALA A 96 -2.20 -28.17 3.46
N ASP A 97 -3.25 -27.57 4.00
CA ASP A 97 -4.37 -27.07 3.20
C ASP A 97 -4.06 -25.72 2.55
N MET A 98 -3.17 -24.92 3.18
CA MET A 98 -2.73 -23.64 2.66
C MET A 98 -1.29 -23.32 3.06
N VAL A 99 -0.55 -22.66 2.17
CA VAL A 99 0.83 -22.21 2.37
C VAL A 99 0.93 -20.68 2.23
N ILE A 100 1.44 -20.02 3.26
CA ILE A 100 1.66 -18.57 3.33
C ILE A 100 3.16 -18.28 3.45
N CYS A 101 3.67 -17.40 2.58
CA CYS A 101 5.03 -16.87 2.64
C CYS A 101 5.02 -15.45 3.20
N LEU A 102 5.75 -15.20 4.29
CA LEU A 102 6.10 -13.86 4.77
C LEU A 102 7.42 -13.43 4.12
N SER A 103 7.36 -12.51 3.16
CA SER A 103 8.51 -12.19 2.30
C SER A 103 9.09 -10.80 2.56
N ASP A 104 10.41 -10.70 2.75
CA ASP A 104 11.18 -9.46 2.71
C ASP A 104 11.98 -9.30 1.40
N LEU A 105 11.59 -10.00 0.34
CA LEU A 105 12.30 -9.96 -0.93
C LEU A 105 12.05 -8.66 -1.70
N GLY A 106 10.84 -8.10 -1.63
CA GLY A 106 10.46 -6.88 -2.34
C GLY A 106 9.52 -7.15 -3.51
N PHE A 107 8.81 -6.11 -3.96
CA PHE A 107 7.64 -6.28 -4.85
C PHE A 107 7.92 -7.05 -6.14
N LYS A 108 9.05 -6.77 -6.81
CA LYS A 108 9.40 -7.44 -8.07
C LYS A 108 9.74 -8.91 -7.86
N ASP A 109 10.52 -9.19 -6.81
CA ASP A 109 11.02 -10.52 -6.51
C ASP A 109 9.90 -11.41 -5.95
N ASP A 110 8.95 -10.85 -5.20
CA ASP A 110 7.72 -11.54 -4.79
C ASP A 110 6.93 -12.07 -6.01
N HIS A 111 6.87 -11.27 -7.10
CA HIS A 111 6.20 -11.69 -8.33
C HIS A 111 7.01 -12.73 -9.11
N ALA A 112 8.34 -12.65 -9.08
CA ALA A 112 9.20 -13.67 -9.68
C ALA A 112 9.05 -15.01 -8.94
N LEU A 113 9.14 -14.98 -7.60
CA LEU A 113 8.94 -16.13 -6.72
C LEU A 113 7.58 -16.80 -6.98
N ALA A 114 6.50 -16.03 -7.06
CA ALA A 114 5.16 -16.58 -7.35
C ALA A 114 5.06 -17.25 -8.74
N ARG A 115 5.81 -16.79 -9.74
CA ARG A 115 5.86 -17.46 -11.06
C ARG A 115 6.65 -18.76 -10.99
N GLU A 116 7.76 -18.76 -10.28
CA GLU A 116 8.72 -19.87 -10.28
C GLU A 116 8.37 -20.99 -9.29
N VAL A 117 7.67 -20.67 -8.20
CA VAL A 117 7.37 -21.61 -7.11
C VAL A 117 5.87 -21.80 -6.98
N LYS A 118 5.36 -22.86 -7.62
CA LYS A 118 3.96 -23.28 -7.47
C LYS A 118 3.73 -23.85 -6.07
N GLY A 119 2.51 -23.74 -5.56
CA GLY A 119 2.10 -24.25 -4.25
C GLY A 119 2.15 -23.23 -3.11
N ILE A 120 2.60 -22.00 -3.37
CA ILE A 120 2.41 -20.88 -2.43
C ILE A 120 1.04 -20.24 -2.72
N ASN A 121 0.11 -20.25 -1.77
CA ASN A 121 -1.20 -19.65 -1.96
C ASN A 121 -1.15 -18.13 -1.77
N ILE A 122 -0.41 -17.68 -0.76
CA ILE A 122 -0.37 -16.27 -0.36
C ILE A 122 1.07 -15.84 -0.08
N ILE A 123 1.47 -14.70 -0.61
CA ILE A 123 2.68 -13.97 -0.24
C ILE A 123 2.27 -12.67 0.46
N ILE A 124 2.71 -12.49 1.70
CA ILE A 124 2.62 -11.22 2.41
C ILE A 124 3.99 -10.54 2.31
N GLY A 125 4.09 -9.58 1.38
CA GLY A 125 5.34 -8.96 0.98
C GLY A 125 5.65 -7.66 1.73
N MET A 126 6.90 -7.50 2.12
CA MET A 126 7.54 -6.27 2.59
C MET A 126 8.84 -6.01 1.80
N GLY A 127 9.77 -5.22 2.32
CA GLY A 127 11.05 -4.95 1.63
C GLY A 127 11.00 -3.86 0.55
N GLU A 128 11.92 -3.96 -0.42
CA GLU A 128 12.17 -2.94 -1.44
C GLU A 128 11.00 -2.76 -2.43
N GLY A 129 10.86 -1.55 -2.97
CA GLY A 129 9.77 -1.20 -3.90
C GLY A 129 8.45 -1.00 -3.17
N GLN A 130 8.41 -0.01 -2.26
CA GLN A 130 7.23 0.38 -1.47
C GLN A 130 6.04 0.69 -2.37
N ARG A 131 5.25 -0.35 -2.64
CA ARG A 131 3.97 -0.30 -3.35
C ARG A 131 2.91 -0.78 -2.36
N ILE A 132 2.02 0.13 -2.01
CA ILE A 132 0.79 -0.20 -1.30
C ILE A 132 -0.17 -0.77 -2.34
N LEU A 133 -0.70 -1.94 -2.07
CA LEU A 133 -1.65 -2.61 -2.95
C LEU A 133 -3.06 -2.44 -2.39
N SER A 134 -3.86 -1.55 -3.00
CA SER A 134 -5.27 -1.38 -2.60
C SER A 134 -6.09 -2.66 -2.79
N SER A 135 -5.70 -3.47 -3.77
CA SER A 135 -6.19 -4.84 -3.99
C SER A 135 -4.99 -5.78 -4.18
N PRO A 136 -5.04 -7.04 -3.71
CA PRO A 136 -3.95 -7.99 -3.89
C PRO A 136 -3.56 -8.13 -5.36
N SER A 137 -2.26 -8.19 -5.62
CA SER A 137 -1.78 -8.61 -6.94
C SER A 137 -1.96 -10.12 -7.07
N ARG A 138 -2.20 -10.61 -8.28
CA ARG A 138 -2.34 -12.04 -8.55
C ARG A 138 -1.31 -12.46 -9.59
N VAL A 139 -0.57 -13.51 -9.28
CA VAL A 139 0.31 -14.21 -10.19
C VAL A 139 -0.17 -15.64 -10.24
N GLU A 140 -0.88 -15.99 -11.31
CA GLU A 140 -1.55 -17.28 -11.44
C GLU A 140 -2.45 -17.57 -10.22
N GLU A 141 -2.15 -18.60 -9.43
CA GLU A 141 -2.91 -18.98 -8.23
C GLU A 141 -2.47 -18.20 -6.98
N THR A 142 -1.30 -17.56 -6.97
CA THR A 142 -0.76 -16.90 -5.78
C THR A 142 -1.27 -15.47 -5.65
N LEU A 143 -1.81 -15.15 -4.47
CA LEU A 143 -2.12 -13.78 -4.07
C LEU A 143 -0.91 -13.11 -3.41
N ILE A 144 -0.64 -11.86 -3.78
CA ILE A 144 0.43 -11.04 -3.20
C ILE A 144 -0.18 -9.81 -2.53
N LEU A 145 0.00 -9.72 -1.22
CA LEU A 145 -0.48 -8.64 -0.37
C LEU A 145 0.66 -7.80 0.14
N ARG A 146 0.44 -6.48 0.24
CA ARG A 146 1.43 -5.53 0.76
C ARG A 146 0.73 -4.37 1.47
N CYS A 147 1.21 -4.06 2.66
CA CYS A 147 0.78 -2.90 3.46
C CYS A 147 1.89 -1.86 3.53
N ALA A 148 1.54 -0.63 3.91
CA ALA A 148 2.53 0.38 4.25
C ALA A 148 3.42 -0.08 5.42
N ASP A 149 4.64 0.46 5.47
CA ASP A 149 5.56 0.26 6.58
C ASP A 149 5.14 1.02 7.86
N ARG A 150 5.86 0.74 8.95
CA ARG A 150 5.76 1.43 10.26
C ARG A 150 4.40 1.31 10.95
N GLY A 151 3.70 0.19 10.75
CA GLY A 151 2.42 -0.07 11.42
C GLY A 151 1.32 0.94 11.07
N ARG A 152 1.45 1.67 9.95
CA ARG A 152 0.47 2.69 9.53
C ARG A 152 -0.83 2.08 9.01
N GLN A 153 -0.77 0.82 8.62
CA GLN A 153 -1.85 0.12 7.97
C GLN A 153 -1.92 -1.33 8.44
N LEU A 154 -3.13 -1.83 8.55
CA LEU A 154 -3.46 -3.23 8.72
C LEU A 154 -4.18 -3.69 7.46
N GLY A 155 -3.55 -4.58 6.71
CA GLY A 155 -4.20 -5.30 5.61
C GLY A 155 -5.03 -6.43 6.18
N VAL A 156 -6.26 -6.53 5.71
CA VAL A 156 -7.20 -7.58 6.07
C VAL A 156 -7.60 -8.28 4.78
N LEU A 157 -7.35 -9.59 4.73
CA LEU A 157 -7.79 -10.47 3.66
C LEU A 157 -8.77 -11.46 4.25
N ASP A 158 -10.03 -11.31 3.88
CA ASP A 158 -11.10 -12.21 4.30
C ASP A 158 -11.29 -13.27 3.22
N LEU A 159 -11.02 -14.51 3.60
CA LEU A 159 -11.20 -15.69 2.76
C LEU A 159 -12.37 -16.50 3.31
N PRO A 160 -13.33 -16.91 2.47
CA PRO A 160 -14.39 -17.82 2.89
C PRO A 160 -13.81 -19.22 3.17
N PRO A 161 -14.44 -20.02 4.05
CA PRO A 161 -13.90 -21.30 4.49
C PRO A 161 -13.56 -22.30 3.36
N ASN A 162 -14.33 -22.25 2.27
CA ASN A 162 -14.13 -23.11 1.10
C ASN A 162 -12.89 -22.77 0.26
N MET A 163 -12.23 -21.62 0.52
CA MET A 163 -10.95 -21.29 -0.12
C MET A 163 -9.75 -21.89 0.62
N ALA A 164 -9.92 -22.32 1.87
CA ALA A 164 -8.84 -22.68 2.77
C ALA A 164 -8.41 -24.16 2.74
N GLY A 165 -8.81 -24.91 1.70
CA GLY A 165 -8.66 -26.37 1.62
C GLY A 165 -7.78 -26.86 0.48
N LYS A 166 -7.57 -28.19 0.41
CA LYS A 166 -6.92 -28.88 -0.72
C LYS A 166 -7.70 -28.68 -2.02
N GLY A 167 -7.37 -27.61 -2.73
CA GLY A 167 -8.06 -27.18 -3.95
C GLY A 167 -8.18 -25.67 -4.04
N TRP A 168 -7.11 -24.96 -3.67
CA TRP A 168 -7.05 -23.49 -3.72
C TRP A 168 -7.59 -22.98 -5.07
N PRO A 169 -8.75 -22.30 -5.06
CA PRO A 169 -9.41 -21.91 -6.28
C PRO A 169 -8.78 -20.64 -6.86
N LEU A 170 -9.14 -20.32 -8.10
CA LEU A 170 -8.77 -19.08 -8.75
C LEU A 170 -9.26 -17.90 -7.90
N ALA A 171 -8.36 -17.27 -7.15
CA ALA A 171 -8.72 -16.24 -6.20
C ALA A 171 -9.16 -14.96 -6.90
N VAL A 172 -10.42 -14.56 -6.72
CA VAL A 172 -11.04 -13.41 -7.37
C VAL A 172 -11.62 -12.46 -6.35
N GLU A 173 -11.33 -11.17 -6.51
CA GLU A 173 -11.87 -10.12 -5.64
C GLU A 173 -13.40 -10.01 -5.84
N ALA A 174 -14.17 -10.13 -4.77
CA ALA A 174 -15.64 -10.21 -4.85
C ALA A 174 -16.25 -9.00 -5.56
N SER A 175 -15.70 -7.80 -5.34
CA SER A 175 -16.13 -6.57 -6.01
C SER A 175 -15.96 -6.62 -7.53
N LYS A 176 -14.94 -7.31 -8.04
CA LYS A 176 -14.75 -7.50 -9.49
C LYS A 176 -15.83 -8.38 -10.08
N VAL A 177 -16.25 -9.43 -9.38
CA VAL A 177 -17.34 -10.33 -9.82
C VAL A 177 -18.65 -9.55 -9.93
N VAL A 178 -18.96 -8.73 -8.92
CA VAL A 178 -20.16 -7.85 -8.95
C VAL A 178 -20.10 -6.88 -10.13
N ASN A 179 -18.98 -6.19 -10.32
CA ASN A 179 -18.78 -5.25 -11.43
C ASN A 179 -18.91 -5.93 -12.82
N LEU A 180 -18.39 -7.14 -12.98
CA LEU A 180 -18.54 -7.91 -14.24
C LEU A 180 -20.01 -8.22 -14.51
N ARG A 181 -20.75 -8.69 -13.51
CA ARG A 181 -22.18 -9.00 -13.61
C ARG A 181 -23.01 -7.75 -13.93
N GLU A 182 -22.73 -6.62 -13.29
CA GLU A 182 -23.41 -5.35 -13.56
C GLU A 182 -23.17 -4.83 -14.98
N ARG A 183 -21.92 -4.92 -15.48
CA ARG A 183 -21.59 -4.58 -16.88
C ARG A 183 -22.33 -5.49 -17.85
N LEU A 184 -22.34 -6.79 -17.59
CA LEU A 184 -23.07 -7.75 -18.42
C LEU A 184 -24.57 -7.43 -18.43
N ASN A 185 -25.19 -7.25 -17.27
CA ASN A 185 -26.60 -6.88 -17.14
C ASN A 185 -26.94 -5.57 -17.87
N THR A 186 -26.03 -4.61 -17.87
CA THR A 186 -26.22 -3.34 -18.61
C THR A 186 -26.20 -3.57 -20.12
N ILE A 187 -25.28 -4.40 -20.62
CA ILE A 187 -25.22 -4.77 -22.04
C ILE A 187 -26.47 -5.56 -22.43
N THR A 188 -26.87 -6.57 -21.66
CA THR A 188 -28.04 -7.40 -21.93
C THR A 188 -29.33 -6.59 -21.95
N ARG A 189 -29.51 -5.64 -21.00
CA ARG A 189 -30.66 -4.71 -21.03
C ARG A 189 -30.66 -3.81 -22.27
N ARG A 190 -29.48 -3.38 -22.74
CA ARG A 190 -29.37 -2.56 -23.94
C ARG A 190 -29.74 -3.37 -25.19
N ILE A 191 -29.28 -4.62 -25.30
CA ILE A 191 -29.66 -5.54 -26.39
C ILE A 191 -31.18 -5.72 -26.41
N ALA A 192 -31.78 -6.11 -25.28
CA ALA A 192 -33.23 -6.30 -25.16
C ALA A 192 -34.02 -5.03 -25.54
N SER A 193 -33.54 -3.85 -25.14
CA SER A 193 -34.15 -2.58 -25.53
C SER A 193 -34.07 -2.28 -27.03
N ILE A 194 -33.03 -2.75 -27.73
CA ILE A 194 -32.91 -2.58 -29.18
C ILE A 194 -33.83 -3.56 -29.89
N GLU A 195 -33.86 -4.82 -29.44
CA GLU A 195 -34.75 -5.86 -29.96
C GLU A 195 -36.22 -5.47 -29.84
N ALA A 196 -36.63 -4.90 -28.70
CA ALA A 196 -37.99 -4.43 -28.47
C ALA A 196 -38.44 -3.29 -29.41
N ARG A 197 -37.51 -2.59 -30.06
CA ARG A 197 -37.82 -1.52 -31.04
C ARG A 197 -38.07 -2.07 -32.46
N GLY A 198 -37.94 -3.39 -32.66
CA GLY A 198 -38.11 -4.04 -33.95
C GLY A 198 -36.83 -4.11 -34.79
N GLU A 199 -36.89 -4.89 -35.87
CA GLU A 199 -35.73 -5.16 -36.70
C GLU A 199 -35.30 -3.96 -37.56
N SER A 200 -34.05 -3.54 -37.39
CA SER A 200 -33.39 -2.56 -38.25
C SER A 200 -31.94 -2.95 -38.52
N SER A 201 -31.39 -2.59 -39.67
CA SER A 201 -29.98 -2.83 -40.01
C SER A 201 -29.02 -2.21 -38.99
N LYS A 202 -29.34 -1.00 -38.53
CA LYS A 202 -28.59 -0.29 -37.48
C LYS A 202 -28.70 -1.00 -36.12
N GLY A 203 -29.89 -1.48 -35.76
CA GLY A 203 -30.12 -2.27 -34.54
C GLY A 203 -29.33 -3.57 -34.54
N ARG A 204 -29.35 -4.33 -35.65
CA ARG A 204 -28.56 -5.56 -35.81
C ARG A 204 -27.06 -5.32 -35.65
N ALA A 205 -26.54 -4.23 -36.24
CA ALA A 205 -25.13 -3.86 -36.11
C ALA A 205 -24.75 -3.46 -34.66
N GLU A 206 -25.61 -2.72 -33.96
CA GLU A 206 -25.39 -2.34 -32.55
C GLU A 206 -25.46 -3.57 -31.63
N ILE A 207 -26.41 -4.48 -31.84
CA ILE A 207 -26.52 -5.75 -31.12
C ILE A 207 -25.26 -6.59 -31.32
N ALA A 208 -24.78 -6.77 -32.55
CA ALA A 208 -23.55 -7.53 -32.83
C ALA A 208 -22.33 -6.95 -32.10
N LYS A 209 -22.22 -5.61 -32.01
CA LYS A 209 -21.17 -4.93 -31.24
C LYS A 209 -21.31 -5.19 -29.74
N LEU A 210 -22.53 -5.13 -29.20
CA LEU A 210 -22.80 -5.37 -27.79
C LEU A 210 -22.55 -6.83 -27.40
N GLN A 211 -22.92 -7.80 -28.24
CA GLN A 211 -22.62 -9.21 -28.05
C GLN A 211 -21.11 -9.47 -28.01
N LYS A 212 -20.34 -8.82 -28.89
CA LYS A 212 -18.86 -8.89 -28.86
C LYS A 212 -18.27 -8.35 -27.55
N LEU A 213 -18.93 -7.38 -26.89
CA LEU A 213 -18.54 -6.88 -25.58
C LEU A 213 -19.00 -7.78 -24.42
N ALA A 214 -20.14 -8.47 -24.57
CA ALA A 214 -20.68 -9.39 -23.57
C ALA A 214 -19.90 -10.70 -23.47
N ALA A 215 -19.53 -11.30 -24.62
CA ALA A 215 -18.86 -12.59 -24.68
C ALA A 215 -17.65 -12.77 -23.72
N PRO A 216 -16.68 -11.83 -23.66
CA PRO A 216 -15.56 -11.98 -22.71
C PRO A 216 -15.97 -11.81 -21.24
N LEU A 217 -17.03 -11.04 -20.95
CA LEU A 217 -17.55 -10.90 -19.59
C LEU A 217 -18.24 -12.18 -19.13
N GLU A 218 -19.04 -12.79 -20.01
CA GLU A 218 -19.68 -14.08 -19.75
C GLU A 218 -18.65 -15.18 -19.53
N GLU A 219 -17.60 -15.23 -20.36
CA GLU A 219 -16.53 -16.21 -20.19
C GLU A 219 -15.81 -16.04 -18.85
N SER A 220 -15.47 -14.80 -18.49
CA SER A 220 -14.87 -14.50 -17.19
C SER A 220 -15.78 -14.94 -16.04
N ILE A 221 -17.09 -14.66 -16.12
CA ILE A 221 -18.06 -15.05 -15.08
C ILE A 221 -18.21 -16.57 -15.01
N ARG A 222 -18.21 -17.28 -16.16
CA ARG A 222 -18.26 -18.74 -16.21
C ARG A 222 -17.03 -19.36 -15.56
N GLU A 223 -15.84 -18.89 -15.91
CA GLU A 223 -14.58 -19.35 -15.33
C GLU A 223 -14.55 -19.14 -13.81
N ILE A 224 -14.94 -17.94 -13.34
CA ILE A 224 -15.04 -17.62 -11.91
C ILE A 224 -16.09 -18.49 -11.21
N SER A 225 -17.23 -18.77 -11.84
CA SER A 225 -18.29 -19.58 -11.22
C SER A 225 -17.90 -21.05 -11.12
N LYS A 226 -17.04 -21.54 -12.03
CA LYS A 226 -16.58 -22.93 -12.07
C LYS A 226 -15.39 -23.18 -11.15
N ASN A 227 -14.41 -22.27 -11.17
CA ASN A 227 -13.09 -22.47 -10.58
C ASN A 227 -12.71 -21.41 -9.54
N GLY A 228 -13.54 -20.38 -9.34
CA GLY A 228 -13.19 -19.19 -8.57
C GLY A 228 -13.59 -19.23 -7.11
N GLY A 229 -12.75 -18.66 -6.26
CA GLY A 229 -13.04 -18.36 -4.86
C GLY A 229 -13.06 -16.85 -4.65
N GLY A 230 -14.19 -16.33 -4.16
CA GLY A 230 -14.35 -14.92 -3.87
C GLY A 230 -13.64 -14.51 -2.58
N TYR A 231 -12.77 -13.50 -2.61
CA TYR A 231 -12.19 -12.90 -1.40
C TYR A 231 -12.59 -11.44 -1.25
N ASN A 232 -12.53 -10.94 -0.01
CA ASN A 232 -12.57 -9.51 0.28
C ASN A 232 -11.21 -9.05 0.79
N HIS A 233 -10.79 -7.87 0.37
CA HIS A 233 -9.57 -7.25 0.86
C HIS A 233 -9.86 -5.82 1.27
N SER A 234 -9.32 -5.44 2.42
CA SER A 234 -9.36 -4.05 2.88
C SER A 234 -8.02 -3.66 3.50
N ILE A 235 -7.73 -2.37 3.43
CA ILE A 235 -6.62 -1.77 4.15
C ILE A 235 -7.22 -0.82 5.17
N THR A 236 -7.07 -1.15 6.44
CA THR A 236 -7.43 -0.27 7.54
C THR A 236 -6.22 0.58 7.89
N VAL A 237 -6.37 1.90 7.84
CA VAL A 237 -5.33 2.80 8.37
C VAL A 237 -5.37 2.73 9.89
N LEU A 238 -4.30 2.24 10.50
CA LEU A 238 -4.17 2.21 11.95
C LEU A 238 -3.95 3.66 12.41
N SER A 239 -4.89 4.17 13.20
CA SER A 239 -4.88 5.54 13.69
C SER A 239 -3.68 5.79 14.63
N SER A 240 -3.39 7.06 14.96
CA SER A 240 -2.36 7.46 15.94
C SER A 240 -2.71 7.10 17.39
N GLN A 241 -3.76 6.30 17.61
CA GLN A 241 -4.15 5.87 18.95
C GLN A 241 -3.23 4.76 19.50
N THR A 242 -2.44 4.11 18.65
CA THR A 242 -1.29 3.33 19.10
C THR A 242 -0.19 4.30 19.48
N LYS A 243 0.09 4.44 20.78
CA LYS A 243 1.24 5.22 21.26
C LYS A 243 2.52 4.59 20.71
N ASP A 244 3.48 5.43 20.33
CA ASP A 244 4.83 4.96 20.03
C ASP A 244 5.39 4.24 21.26
N ASP A 245 6.23 3.25 21.01
CA ASP A 245 6.96 2.60 22.09
C ASP A 245 7.83 3.64 22.83
N LEU A 246 7.74 3.67 24.16
CA LEU A 246 8.39 4.71 24.99
C LEU A 246 9.90 4.79 24.73
N TYR A 247 10.55 3.64 24.52
CA TYR A 247 11.99 3.60 24.23
C TYR A 247 12.29 4.21 22.85
N VAL A 248 11.44 3.97 21.85
CA VAL A 248 11.59 4.57 20.51
C VAL A 248 11.37 6.08 20.58
N GLU A 249 10.38 6.54 21.33
CA GLU A 249 10.08 7.96 21.51
C GLU A 249 11.24 8.71 22.20
N GLU A 250 11.79 8.15 23.29
CA GLU A 250 12.98 8.69 23.98
C GLU A 250 14.20 8.72 23.04
N THR A 251 14.44 7.61 22.33
CA THR A 251 15.57 7.53 21.38
C THR A 251 15.45 8.57 20.25
N LEU A 252 14.24 8.84 19.76
CA LEU A 252 14.02 9.87 18.74
C LEU A 252 14.18 11.29 19.27
N LYS A 253 13.80 11.55 20.52
CA LYS A 253 14.03 12.84 21.20
C LYS A 253 15.52 13.11 21.34
N ASP A 254 16.30 12.13 21.76
CA ASP A 254 17.76 12.23 21.90
C ASP A 254 18.45 12.49 20.55
N LEU A 255 17.90 11.92 19.47
CA LEU A 255 18.41 12.11 18.11
C LEU A 255 18.03 13.47 17.50
N GLY A 256 17.14 14.23 18.12
CA GLY A 256 16.78 15.59 17.72
C GLY A 256 15.99 15.68 16.40
N PRO A 257 15.89 16.86 15.78
CA PRO A 257 14.96 17.14 14.66
C PRO A 257 15.32 16.45 13.34
N ASP A 258 16.54 15.90 13.22
CA ASP A 258 16.96 15.12 12.06
C ASP A 258 17.59 13.78 12.52
N PRO A 259 16.78 12.82 12.99
CA PRO A 259 17.29 11.57 13.54
C PRO A 259 18.09 10.75 12.53
N ALA A 260 17.74 10.85 11.24
CA ALA A 260 18.39 10.11 10.16
C ALA A 260 19.83 10.61 9.90
N LYS A 261 20.07 11.91 10.03
CA LYS A 261 21.41 12.52 9.94
C LYS A 261 22.16 12.41 11.27
N ASN A 262 21.49 12.61 12.39
CA ASN A 262 22.13 12.62 13.71
C ASN A 262 22.53 11.22 14.18
N ARG A 263 21.82 10.15 13.77
CA ARG A 263 22.27 8.77 14.03
C ARG A 263 23.61 8.43 13.40
N GLN A 264 24.01 9.12 12.32
CA GLN A 264 25.30 8.91 11.66
C GLN A 264 26.47 9.52 12.46
N LYS A 265 26.15 10.46 13.37
CA LYS A 265 27.11 11.13 14.27
C LYS A 265 27.26 10.40 15.60
N LEU A 266 26.38 9.45 15.90
CA LEU A 266 26.54 8.61 17.08
C LEU A 266 27.83 7.81 16.92
N PRO A 267 28.69 7.75 17.95
CA PRO A 267 29.89 6.96 17.88
C PRO A 267 29.47 5.52 17.57
N GLN A 268 29.99 4.95 16.48
CA GLN A 268 29.93 3.52 16.28
C GLN A 268 30.70 2.89 17.43
N LYS A 269 30.01 2.56 18.53
CA LYS A 269 30.61 1.80 19.61
C LYS A 269 31.08 0.49 18.99
N ARG A 270 32.39 0.36 18.75
CA ARG A 270 33.03 -0.96 18.77
C ARG A 270 32.60 -1.59 20.08
N VAL A 271 31.95 -2.74 19.99
CA VAL A 271 31.40 -3.43 21.15
C VAL A 271 32.57 -3.91 22.01
N SER A 272 33.06 -3.06 22.91
CA SER A 272 33.75 -3.52 24.11
C SER A 272 32.68 -4.02 25.09
N ARG A 273 32.88 -5.28 25.52
CA ARG A 273 32.05 -6.07 26.45
C ARG A 273 31.33 -5.20 27.51
N PRO A 274 29.99 -5.30 27.69
CA PRO A 274 29.29 -4.53 28.72
C PRO A 274 29.60 -5.03 30.13
N ILE A 275 29.89 -4.09 31.03
CA ILE A 275 29.91 -4.27 32.49
C ILE A 275 28.46 -4.36 32.99
N ARG A 276 28.21 -5.23 33.97
CA ARG A 276 26.89 -5.57 34.53
C ARG A 276 26.26 -4.38 35.28
N PRO A 277 24.95 -4.06 35.14
CA PRO A 277 24.29 -3.00 35.91
C PRO A 277 23.83 -3.46 37.32
N PRO A 278 23.63 -2.51 38.27
CA PRO A 278 23.24 -2.79 39.67
C PRO A 278 21.73 -3.03 39.83
N THR A 279 21.35 -3.57 41.00
CA THR A 279 20.04 -4.16 41.32
C THR A 279 18.92 -3.17 41.68
N PRO A 280 17.64 -3.60 41.59
CA PRO A 280 16.47 -2.73 41.49
C PRO A 280 15.88 -2.33 42.85
N GLN A 281 16.61 -1.54 43.64
CA GLN A 281 16.09 -0.99 44.90
C GLN A 281 15.92 0.55 44.91
N GLN A 282 16.22 1.24 43.80
CA GLN A 282 16.16 2.72 43.75
C GLN A 282 14.99 3.31 42.94
N ALA A 283 14.16 2.50 42.28
CA ALA A 283 13.09 2.98 41.39
C ALA A 283 11.70 3.06 42.04
N ARG A 284 11.60 3.49 43.31
CA ARG A 284 10.31 3.82 43.94
C ARG A 284 10.40 5.15 44.66
N ARG A 285 10.15 6.25 43.94
CA ARG A 285 9.68 7.54 44.47
C ARG A 285 9.33 8.47 43.30
N SER A 286 8.31 9.31 43.52
CA SER A 286 7.64 10.24 42.59
C SER A 286 6.67 9.58 41.60
N SER A 287 5.41 9.35 41.97
CA SER A 287 4.29 10.29 42.23
C SER A 287 3.49 10.58 40.97
N ALA A 288 2.21 10.22 41.05
CA ALA A 288 1.14 10.55 40.14
C ALA A 288 1.09 12.06 39.83
N SER A 289 0.79 12.39 38.58
CA SER A 289 0.13 13.65 38.22
C SER A 289 -0.60 13.47 36.88
N SER A 290 -1.92 13.48 36.97
CA SER A 290 -2.84 13.65 35.87
C SER A 290 -2.69 15.05 35.26
N THR A 291 -2.35 15.15 33.98
CA THR A 291 -2.59 16.37 33.19
C THR A 291 -3.02 16.02 31.76
N LYS A 292 -4.09 16.69 31.34
CA LYS A 292 -4.83 16.52 30.08
C LYS A 292 -3.94 16.67 28.84
N ALA A 293 -4.24 15.86 27.84
CA ALA A 293 -3.74 16.00 26.48
C ALA A 293 -4.05 17.40 25.91
N SER A 294 -3.05 18.06 25.35
CA SER A 294 -3.22 19.25 24.52
C SER A 294 -3.25 18.86 23.04
N ALA A 295 -4.41 19.00 22.41
CA ALA A 295 -4.62 18.90 20.97
C ALA A 295 -4.15 20.17 20.25
N LEU A 296 -3.73 20.06 18.97
CA LEU A 296 -3.88 21.12 17.97
C LEU A 296 -5.22 20.91 17.23
N PRO A 297 -5.87 21.98 16.78
CA PRO A 297 -7.32 22.09 16.79
C PRO A 297 -8.01 21.22 15.74
N ASP A 298 -9.21 20.76 16.10
CA ASP A 298 -10.18 20.24 15.14
C ASP A 298 -10.42 21.29 14.03
N GLY A 299 -10.17 20.92 12.78
CA GLY A 299 -10.83 21.56 11.64
C GLY A 299 -10.03 22.58 10.80
N GLU A 300 -8.78 22.33 10.40
CA GLU A 300 -8.23 23.02 9.21
C GLU A 300 -8.46 22.22 7.91
N PRO A 301 -8.88 22.85 6.80
CA PRO A 301 -9.05 22.15 5.53
C PRO A 301 -7.72 21.63 4.94
N TYR A 302 -7.76 20.44 4.34
CA TYR A 302 -6.68 19.77 3.59
C TYR A 302 -7.15 19.21 2.22
N ASN A 303 -6.19 18.96 1.33
CA ASN A 303 -6.39 18.47 -0.04
C ASN A 303 -6.64 16.94 -0.05
N THR A 304 -7.66 16.52 -0.79
CA THR A 304 -8.19 15.15 -0.92
C THR A 304 -7.92 14.52 -2.30
N GLY A 305 -7.43 15.31 -3.26
CA GLY A 305 -7.03 14.88 -4.61
C GLY A 305 -8.16 14.86 -5.64
N ALA A 306 -7.81 15.02 -6.93
CA ALA A 306 -8.79 15.16 -8.02
C ALA A 306 -9.71 13.94 -8.20
N MET A 307 -9.21 12.75 -7.86
CA MET A 307 -10.00 11.50 -7.89
C MET A 307 -11.13 11.47 -6.86
N SER A 308 -10.99 12.18 -5.73
CA SER A 308 -12.05 12.33 -4.74
C SER A 308 -13.20 13.16 -5.29
N CYS A 309 -12.88 14.25 -6.00
CA CYS A 309 -13.87 15.12 -6.66
C CYS A 309 -14.63 14.39 -7.78
N ARG A 310 -13.93 13.56 -8.57
CA ARG A 310 -14.52 12.78 -9.68
C ARG A 310 -15.73 11.94 -9.28
N ARG A 311 -15.74 11.42 -8.04
CA ARG A 311 -16.81 10.53 -7.53
C ARG A 311 -18.20 11.15 -7.68
N CYS A 312 -18.31 12.47 -7.48
CA CYS A 312 -19.58 13.21 -7.62
C CYS A 312 -19.57 14.17 -8.82
N HIS A 313 -18.41 14.69 -9.23
CA HIS A 313 -18.28 15.68 -10.32
C HIS A 313 -17.66 15.06 -11.57
N THR A 314 -18.32 14.05 -12.15
CA THR A 314 -17.76 13.28 -13.27
C THR A 314 -17.57 14.12 -14.54
N ASP A 315 -18.52 14.98 -14.90
CA ASP A 315 -18.44 15.78 -16.13
C ASP A 315 -17.40 16.88 -16.03
N ALA A 316 -17.35 17.56 -14.88
CA ALA A 316 -16.29 18.52 -14.57
C ALA A 316 -14.89 17.86 -14.64
N TYR A 317 -14.75 16.65 -14.08
CA TYR A 317 -13.49 15.90 -14.16
C TYR A 317 -13.14 15.53 -15.61
N ARG A 318 -14.11 15.13 -16.45
CA ARG A 318 -13.89 14.83 -17.87
C ARG A 318 -13.44 16.04 -18.67
N SER A 319 -13.96 17.23 -18.35
CA SER A 319 -13.51 18.47 -18.98
C SER A 319 -12.09 18.82 -18.51
N TRP A 320 -11.84 18.77 -17.20
CA TRP A 320 -10.56 19.12 -16.58
C TRP A 320 -9.39 18.22 -17.00
N ILE A 321 -9.60 16.90 -17.08
CA ILE A 321 -8.54 15.92 -17.43
C ILE A 321 -7.99 16.11 -18.86
N ARG A 322 -8.67 16.90 -19.70
CA ARG A 322 -8.23 17.27 -21.05
C ARG A 322 -7.42 18.57 -21.08
N THR A 323 -7.34 19.31 -19.97
CA THR A 323 -6.61 20.58 -19.88
C THR A 323 -5.13 20.36 -19.58
N GLY A 324 -4.31 21.38 -19.86
CA GLY A 324 -2.87 21.35 -19.56
C GLY A 324 -2.56 21.15 -18.06
N HIS A 325 -3.45 21.62 -17.16
CA HIS A 325 -3.28 21.48 -15.72
C HIS A 325 -3.23 20.02 -15.24
N SER A 326 -4.01 19.13 -15.85
CA SER A 326 -3.96 17.69 -15.55
C SER A 326 -2.63 17.01 -15.94
N ARG A 327 -1.84 17.68 -16.78
CA ARG A 327 -0.57 17.19 -17.34
C ARG A 327 0.61 18.10 -16.98
N ALA A 328 0.41 19.05 -16.07
CA ALA A 328 1.38 20.12 -15.80
C ALA A 328 2.77 19.58 -15.41
N SER A 329 2.83 18.46 -14.67
CA SER A 329 4.09 17.84 -14.27
C SER A 329 4.81 17.07 -15.39
N LEU A 330 4.14 16.75 -16.50
CA LEU A 330 4.74 15.96 -17.58
C LEU A 330 5.87 16.71 -18.30
N ASN A 331 5.83 18.05 -18.27
CA ASN A 331 6.84 18.91 -18.88
C ASN A 331 8.06 19.15 -17.98
N LEU A 332 8.08 18.58 -16.76
CA LEU A 332 9.22 18.68 -15.85
C LEU A 332 10.19 17.51 -16.02
N SER A 333 11.49 17.80 -15.96
CA SER A 333 12.55 16.79 -15.81
C SER A 333 12.43 16.04 -14.47
N ASN A 334 13.16 14.94 -14.31
CA ASN A 334 13.16 14.18 -13.06
C ASN A 334 13.77 14.96 -11.90
N GLU A 335 14.69 15.88 -12.17
CA GLU A 335 15.29 16.81 -11.21
C GLU A 335 14.27 17.88 -10.81
N GLN A 336 13.59 18.50 -11.78
CA GLN A 336 12.55 19.51 -11.53
C GLN A 336 11.35 18.94 -10.77
N LYS A 337 10.99 17.67 -11.01
CA LYS A 337 9.96 16.95 -10.22
C LYS A 337 10.31 16.75 -8.74
N ARG A 338 11.56 17.05 -8.35
CA ARG A 338 12.03 17.01 -6.96
C ARG A 338 12.26 18.39 -6.38
N ASP A 339 12.12 19.46 -7.17
CA ASP A 339 12.30 20.85 -6.73
C ASP A 339 10.97 21.41 -6.17
N PRO A 340 10.89 21.77 -4.87
CA PRO A 340 9.71 22.37 -4.27
C PRO A 340 9.21 23.64 -4.97
N ASN A 341 10.09 24.37 -5.64
CA ASN A 341 9.78 25.58 -6.39
C ASN A 341 9.05 25.29 -7.71
N CYS A 342 9.37 24.17 -8.37
CA CYS A 342 8.61 23.74 -9.54
C CYS A 342 7.26 23.13 -9.12
N LEU A 343 7.25 22.39 -8.01
CA LEU A 343 6.06 21.70 -7.51
C LEU A 343 5.02 22.63 -6.87
N SER A 344 5.33 23.90 -6.61
CA SER A 344 4.32 24.89 -6.18
C SER A 344 3.33 25.23 -7.30
N CYS A 345 3.76 25.13 -8.56
CA CYS A 345 2.95 25.47 -9.73
C CYS A 345 2.56 24.25 -10.58
N HIS A 346 3.39 23.20 -10.62
CA HIS A 346 3.18 22.04 -11.49
C HIS A 346 2.51 20.84 -10.81
N ALA A 347 2.19 20.96 -9.52
CA ALA A 347 1.66 19.85 -8.73
C ALA A 347 0.73 20.32 -7.62
N THR A 348 -0.14 19.44 -7.16
CA THR A 348 -1.06 19.72 -6.05
C THR A 348 -0.59 18.94 -4.84
N LYS A 349 -0.19 19.66 -3.79
CA LYS A 349 0.22 19.05 -2.53
C LYS A 349 -0.99 18.45 -1.85
N LEU A 350 -1.04 17.13 -1.78
CA LEU A 350 -1.99 16.42 -0.95
C LEU A 350 -1.46 16.47 0.48
N SER A 351 -2.16 17.15 1.38
CA SER A 351 -1.79 17.17 2.78
C SER A 351 -2.66 16.17 3.51
N PHE A 352 -2.04 15.19 4.13
CA PHE A 352 -2.72 14.27 5.02
C PHE A 352 -2.26 14.56 6.45
N ILE A 353 -3.10 14.23 7.43
CA ILE A 353 -2.91 14.51 8.87
C ILE A 353 -1.57 13.95 9.42
N LYS A 354 -0.84 13.14 8.64
CA LYS A 354 0.46 12.52 8.98
C LYS A 354 1.54 12.63 7.89
N GLY A 355 1.46 13.65 7.01
CA GLY A 355 2.44 13.92 5.95
C GLY A 355 1.81 14.19 4.59
N GLY A 356 2.59 14.75 3.66
CA GLY A 356 2.12 15.13 2.33
C GLY A 356 2.43 14.10 1.24
N ALA A 357 1.53 13.93 0.27
CA ALA A 357 1.84 13.40 -1.04
C ALA A 357 1.77 14.52 -2.08
N ILE A 358 2.30 14.29 -3.27
CA ILE A 358 2.22 15.24 -4.37
C ILE A 358 1.44 14.58 -5.48
N GLU A 359 0.27 15.14 -5.80
CA GLU A 359 -0.41 14.82 -7.03
C GLU A 359 0.39 15.48 -8.15
N ASN A 360 0.97 14.68 -9.06
CA ASN A 360 1.80 15.16 -10.16
C ASN A 360 0.95 15.81 -11.27
N LEU A 361 0.11 16.76 -10.89
CA LEU A 361 -0.82 17.53 -11.72
C LEU A 361 -1.36 18.71 -10.90
N VAL A 362 -1.91 19.71 -11.58
CA VAL A 362 -2.65 20.80 -10.95
C VAL A 362 -4.13 20.39 -10.89
N GLY A 363 -4.55 19.92 -9.72
CA GLY A 363 -5.85 19.33 -9.43
C GLY A 363 -6.91 20.37 -9.06
N CYS A 364 -8.15 19.91 -8.89
CA CYS A 364 -9.31 20.76 -8.63
C CYS A 364 -9.10 21.72 -7.43
N GLU A 365 -8.39 21.24 -6.42
CA GLU A 365 -8.21 21.95 -5.15
C GLU A 365 -7.17 23.08 -5.23
N ALA A 366 -6.34 23.12 -6.28
CA ALA A 366 -5.47 24.25 -6.56
C ALA A 366 -6.26 25.51 -6.93
N CYS A 367 -7.43 25.35 -7.54
CA CYS A 367 -8.29 26.46 -7.97
C CYS A 367 -9.46 26.70 -7.01
N HIS A 368 -10.14 25.63 -6.60
CA HIS A 368 -11.40 25.71 -5.86
C HIS A 368 -11.21 25.67 -4.34
N GLY A 369 -10.03 25.31 -3.84
CA GLY A 369 -9.78 25.12 -2.41
C GLY A 369 -9.91 23.66 -1.96
N LYS A 370 -9.58 23.44 -0.68
CA LYS A 370 -9.22 22.12 -0.13
C LYS A 370 -10.45 21.23 0.20
N GLY A 371 -10.63 20.07 -0.42
CA GLY A 371 -11.87 19.27 -0.39
C GLY A 371 -12.28 18.61 0.94
N SER A 372 -11.40 18.53 1.94
CA SER A 372 -11.68 17.82 3.21
C SER A 372 -12.92 18.28 3.98
N LYS A 373 -13.31 19.55 3.84
CA LYS A 373 -14.49 20.14 4.49
C LYS A 373 -15.63 20.46 3.53
N HIS A 374 -15.59 19.91 2.32
CA HIS A 374 -16.57 20.20 1.27
C HIS A 374 -18.03 19.95 1.69
N ASN A 375 -18.28 18.96 2.55
CA ASN A 375 -19.62 18.62 3.07
C ASN A 375 -19.99 19.30 4.39
N ALA A 376 -19.12 20.16 4.95
CA ALA A 376 -19.42 20.90 6.17
C ALA A 376 -20.34 22.10 5.89
N ALA A 377 -21.07 22.57 6.92
CA ALA A 377 -22.09 23.63 6.80
C ALA A 377 -21.56 24.97 6.24
N ASP A 378 -20.26 25.18 6.33
CA ASP A 378 -19.49 26.37 5.96
C ASP A 378 -18.69 26.22 4.64
N GLY A 379 -18.93 25.16 3.87
CA GLY A 379 -18.49 24.91 2.49
C GLY A 379 -17.29 25.73 1.99
N ASN A 380 -16.09 25.16 2.06
CA ASN A 380 -14.85 25.88 1.77
C ASN A 380 -14.40 25.84 0.28
N ILE A 381 -15.26 25.34 -0.60
CA ILE A 381 -15.02 25.19 -2.04
C ILE A 381 -15.56 26.41 -2.81
N LYS A 382 -14.68 27.11 -3.51
CA LYS A 382 -15.01 28.30 -4.33
C LYS A 382 -15.41 27.88 -5.74
N ARG A 383 -16.68 28.03 -6.11
CA ARG A 383 -17.17 27.70 -7.46
C ARG A 383 -16.60 28.63 -8.54
N LYS A 384 -16.56 29.94 -8.27
CA LYS A 384 -15.94 30.95 -9.13
C LYS A 384 -14.56 31.30 -8.56
N VAL A 385 -13.52 31.11 -9.36
CA VAL A 385 -12.13 31.30 -8.96
C VAL A 385 -11.70 32.73 -9.32
N ALA A 386 -10.98 33.40 -8.43
CA ALA A 386 -10.48 34.76 -8.66
C ALA A 386 -9.15 34.75 -9.44
N GLU A 387 -8.88 35.80 -10.22
CA GLU A 387 -7.65 35.93 -11.03
C GLU A 387 -6.37 35.66 -10.24
N VAL A 388 -6.32 36.14 -8.99
CA VAL A 388 -5.14 35.99 -8.12
C VAL A 388 -4.70 34.53 -7.94
N VAL A 389 -5.64 33.58 -7.98
CA VAL A 389 -5.33 32.15 -7.87
C VAL A 389 -4.56 31.67 -9.11
N CYS A 390 -4.99 32.07 -10.30
CA CYS A 390 -4.30 31.76 -11.55
C CYS A 390 -2.97 32.51 -11.67
N ALA A 391 -2.95 33.78 -11.28
CA ALA A 391 -1.75 34.63 -11.31
C ALA A 391 -0.61 34.09 -10.43
N SER A 392 -0.93 33.34 -9.36
CA SER A 392 0.07 32.73 -8.46
C SER A 392 1.07 31.80 -9.16
N CYS A 393 0.66 31.20 -10.29
CA CYS A 393 1.49 30.31 -11.09
C CYS A 393 1.88 30.92 -12.45
N HIS A 394 1.03 31.79 -13.00
CA HIS A 394 1.19 32.29 -14.37
C HIS A 394 1.92 33.64 -14.47
N LYS A 395 2.12 34.40 -13.38
CA LYS A 395 2.92 35.64 -13.40
C LYS A 395 4.28 35.43 -12.71
N GLY A 396 5.38 35.50 -13.46
CA GLY A 396 6.73 35.74 -12.91
C GLY A 396 7.69 34.54 -12.77
N TYR A 397 7.33 33.32 -13.21
CA TYR A 397 8.24 32.15 -13.12
C TYR A 397 8.84 31.69 -14.46
N HIS A 398 8.20 32.02 -15.58
CA HIS A 398 8.69 31.73 -16.92
C HIS A 398 8.64 33.00 -17.77
N GLU A 399 9.72 33.31 -18.49
CA GLU A 399 9.93 34.59 -19.19
C GLU A 399 8.95 34.87 -20.35
N ASN A 400 8.07 33.92 -20.70
CA ASN A 400 7.15 33.98 -21.84
C ASN A 400 5.65 33.81 -21.48
N SER A 401 5.22 34.16 -20.26
CA SER A 401 3.79 34.00 -19.90
C SER A 401 2.94 35.15 -20.45
N SER A 402 2.22 34.92 -21.55
CA SER A 402 1.21 35.82 -22.12
C SER A 402 -0.15 35.70 -21.43
N PHE A 403 -0.14 35.47 -20.11
CA PHE A 403 -1.34 35.12 -19.34
C PHE A 403 -2.39 36.22 -19.37
N ASP A 404 -3.59 35.87 -19.84
CA ASP A 404 -4.79 36.71 -19.88
C ASP A 404 -5.90 35.98 -19.14
N PHE A 405 -6.38 36.53 -18.04
CA PHE A 405 -7.29 35.83 -17.15
C PHE A 405 -8.60 35.44 -17.85
N ASP A 406 -9.23 36.35 -18.59
CA ASP A 406 -10.54 36.09 -19.19
C ASP A 406 -10.44 35.02 -20.28
N LYS A 407 -9.41 35.08 -21.11
CA LYS A 407 -9.15 34.08 -22.16
C LYS A 407 -8.72 32.73 -21.60
N ASP A 408 -7.75 32.72 -20.68
CA ASP A 408 -7.16 31.48 -20.19
C ASP A 408 -8.10 30.74 -19.23
N TYR A 409 -8.90 31.47 -18.45
CA TYR A 409 -9.94 30.88 -17.59
C TYR A 409 -11.03 30.17 -18.42
N GLU A 410 -11.45 30.76 -19.55
CA GLU A 410 -12.39 30.13 -20.48
C GLU A 410 -11.86 28.79 -21.01
N ALA A 411 -10.56 28.71 -21.31
CA ALA A 411 -9.95 27.49 -21.85
C ALA A 411 -9.89 26.31 -20.86
N ILE A 412 -9.95 26.59 -19.54
CA ILE A 412 -9.76 25.59 -18.48
C ILE A 412 -11.02 25.30 -17.65
N ARG A 413 -12.13 26.00 -17.89
CA ARG A 413 -13.33 25.85 -17.08
C ARG A 413 -13.88 24.42 -17.15
N CYS A 414 -14.23 23.88 -15.99
CA CYS A 414 -14.68 22.49 -15.88
C CYS A 414 -16.15 22.32 -16.26
N ASP A 415 -16.91 23.41 -16.32
CA ASP A 415 -18.35 23.48 -16.64
C ASP A 415 -18.64 23.91 -18.09
N ARG A 416 -17.62 24.01 -18.96
CA ARG A 416 -17.86 24.25 -20.39
C ARG A 416 -18.80 23.17 -20.95
N ALA A 417 -19.88 23.61 -21.59
CA ALA A 417 -20.61 22.77 -22.51
C ALA A 417 -19.68 22.43 -23.70
N GLU A 418 -19.74 21.18 -24.17
CA GLU A 418 -18.96 20.73 -25.33
C GLU A 418 -19.23 21.56 -26.59
#